data_AF-A0A8J3LNV3-F1
#
_entry.id   AF-A0A8J3LNV3-F1
#
_cell.length_a   1.000
_cell.length_b   1.000
_cell.length_c   1.000
_cell.angle_alpha   90.00
_cell.angle_beta   90.00
_cell.angle_gamma   90.00
#
_symmetry.space_group_name_H-M   'P 1'
#
loop_
_entity.id
_entity.type
_entity.pdbx_description
1 polymer ?
#
loop_
_entity_poly.entity_id
_entity_poly.type
_entity_poly.pdbx_seq_one_letter_code
_entity_poly.pdbx_strand_id
1 'polypeptide(L)'
;MLRLTAVRHFPFDLDDARPSCHGLAEVFAERLAGDGVPADPAAALVGNRNSFSLMSAHVAAQLCPDPDVVLVGHAAHDCDLSTSVAGYLQQRLPGDPLVLAVSEQGATTGFAALTMARALHDTGAGRRILVVLADQATFTYDDPRLSGLDRRRDHAVGLLFTDDGGTPVTELRVLAQVDRQSLPSALAAAAKEAVSAPHGVLVAGAGLSPADTAAATGGQVAVRHAAADRLTTAVWSALADELAAPATCERTVVAVEYEPDLGYLSTLALTVPPAPTSGAVRD
;
A
#
# COMPACT_ATOMS: atom_id res chain seq x y z
N MET A 1 18.55 -5.15 6.74
CA MET A 1 18.13 -5.00 5.32
C MET A 1 16.85 -5.77 5.12
N LEU A 2 15.79 -5.08 4.69
CA LEU A 2 14.50 -5.70 4.40
C LEU A 2 14.58 -6.61 3.17
N ARG A 3 13.94 -7.77 3.24
CA ARG A 3 13.81 -8.70 2.13
C ARG A 3 12.35 -9.11 2.02
N LEU A 4 11.76 -8.83 0.87
CA LEU A 4 10.37 -9.14 0.57
C LEU A 4 10.25 -10.63 0.29
N THR A 5 9.30 -11.25 0.98
CA THR A 5 8.99 -12.68 0.90
C THR A 5 7.72 -12.90 0.09
N ALA A 6 6.71 -12.07 0.32
CA ALA A 6 5.49 -12.09 -0.45
C ALA A 6 4.89 -10.69 -0.55
N VAL A 7 4.26 -10.40 -1.69
CA VAL A 7 3.34 -9.28 -1.85
C VAL A 7 2.07 -9.80 -2.50
N ARG A 8 0.90 -9.36 -2.04
CA ARG A 8 -0.38 -9.78 -2.63
C ARG A 8 -1.45 -8.72 -2.47
N HIS A 9 -2.19 -8.48 -3.54
CA HIS A 9 -3.41 -7.67 -3.56
C HIS A 9 -4.64 -8.53 -3.24
N PHE A 10 -5.53 -7.98 -2.43
CA PHE A 10 -6.79 -8.57 -2.00
C PHE A 10 -7.93 -7.59 -2.26
N PRO A 11 -8.81 -7.86 -3.24
CA PRO A 11 -10.07 -7.14 -3.38
C PRO A 11 -11.12 -7.71 -2.42
N PHE A 12 -11.96 -6.83 -1.87
CA PHE A 12 -13.07 -7.18 -1.00
C PHE A 12 -14.36 -6.62 -1.59
N ASP A 13 -15.33 -7.50 -1.86
CA ASP A 13 -16.68 -7.10 -2.22
C ASP A 13 -17.47 -6.68 -0.95
N LEU A 14 -18.76 -6.39 -1.09
CA LEU A 14 -19.64 -6.01 0.03
C LEU A 14 -19.73 -7.11 1.11
N ASP A 15 -19.48 -6.71 2.36
CA ASP A 15 -19.72 -7.53 3.55
C ASP A 15 -21.15 -7.33 4.07
N ASP A 16 -22.09 -8.07 3.48
CA ASP A 16 -23.51 -8.08 3.89
C ASP A 16 -23.74 -8.66 5.29
N ALA A 17 -22.79 -9.45 5.81
CA ALA A 17 -22.90 -10.04 7.14
C ALA A 17 -22.64 -9.01 8.24
N ARG A 18 -21.99 -7.88 7.91
CA ARG A 18 -21.69 -6.84 8.88
C ARG A 18 -22.90 -5.92 9.08
N PRO A 19 -23.41 -5.81 10.32
CA PRO A 19 -24.52 -4.91 10.61
C PRO A 19 -24.09 -3.47 10.32
N SER A 20 -25.03 -2.67 9.81
CA SER A 20 -24.83 -1.22 9.77
C SER A 20 -24.60 -0.71 11.19
N CYS A 21 -23.52 0.01 11.42
CA CYS A 21 -23.29 0.68 12.70
C CYS A 21 -24.31 1.83 12.84
N HIS A 22 -25.40 1.57 13.56
CA HIS A 22 -26.38 2.60 13.92
C HIS A 22 -25.68 3.71 14.70
N GLY A 23 -25.94 4.98 14.38
CA GLY A 23 -25.29 6.12 15.03
C GLY A 23 -24.00 6.61 14.35
N LEU A 24 -23.41 5.82 13.43
CA LEU A 24 -22.12 6.17 12.84
C LEU A 24 -22.20 7.42 11.95
N ALA A 25 -23.26 7.54 11.16
CA ALA A 25 -23.49 8.72 10.33
C ALA A 25 -23.71 9.98 11.20
N GLU A 26 -24.40 9.83 12.33
CA GLU A 26 -24.61 10.90 13.31
C GLU A 26 -23.30 11.33 13.99
N VAL A 27 -22.45 10.37 14.37
CA VAL A 27 -21.11 10.66 14.94
C VAL A 27 -20.26 11.44 13.94
N PHE A 28 -20.22 11.02 12.67
CA PHE A 28 -19.49 11.75 11.64
C PHE A 28 -20.11 13.13 11.38
N ALA A 29 -21.44 13.24 11.32
CA ALA A 29 -22.12 14.52 11.14
C ALA A 29 -21.82 15.52 12.27
N GLU A 30 -21.82 15.05 13.52
CA GLU A 30 -21.42 15.88 14.68
C GLU A 30 -19.98 16.37 14.54
N ARG A 31 -19.06 15.49 14.12
CA ARG A 31 -17.64 15.84 13.97
C ARG A 31 -17.39 16.82 12.83
N LEU A 32 -18.07 16.63 11.70
CA LEU A 32 -17.92 17.45 10.50
C LEU A 32 -18.62 18.81 10.60
N ALA A 33 -19.63 18.95 11.47
CA ALA A 33 -20.38 20.19 11.65
C ALA A 33 -19.49 21.39 12.05
N GLY A 34 -18.41 21.14 12.78
CA GLY A 34 -17.45 22.19 13.20
C GLY A 34 -16.63 22.77 12.04
N ASP A 35 -16.44 21.99 10.97
CA ASP A 35 -15.58 22.34 9.83
C ASP A 35 -16.39 22.79 8.60
N GLY A 36 -17.71 22.90 8.73
CA GLY A 36 -18.60 23.30 7.63
C GLY A 36 -18.72 22.26 6.51
N VAL A 37 -18.28 21.03 6.75
CA VAL A 37 -18.42 19.91 5.80
C VAL A 37 -19.83 19.36 5.92
N PRO A 38 -20.64 19.38 4.86
CA PRO A 38 -21.96 18.78 4.88
C PRO A 38 -21.83 17.27 5.09
N ALA A 39 -22.36 16.77 6.20
CA ALA A 39 -22.66 15.36 6.34
C ALA A 39 -24.08 15.13 5.85
N ASP A 40 -24.30 14.01 5.16
CA ASP A 40 -25.64 13.52 4.87
C ASP A 40 -25.92 12.31 5.77
N PRO A 41 -26.60 12.49 6.92
CA PRO A 41 -26.94 11.37 7.80
C PRO A 41 -27.89 10.36 7.14
N ALA A 42 -28.60 10.77 6.08
CA ALA A 42 -29.53 9.94 5.32
C ALA A 42 -28.86 9.22 4.15
N ALA A 43 -27.65 9.62 3.75
CA ALA A 43 -26.78 8.79 2.95
C ALA A 43 -26.37 7.59 3.80
N ALA A 44 -27.11 6.48 3.67
CA ALA A 44 -26.67 5.20 4.20
C ALA A 44 -25.20 5.01 3.81
N LEU A 45 -24.35 4.54 4.73
CA LEU A 45 -22.93 4.21 4.46
C LEU A 45 -22.81 3.47 3.12
N VAL A 46 -22.54 4.21 2.04
CA VAL A 46 -22.41 3.65 0.70
C VAL A 46 -20.99 3.17 0.62
N GLY A 47 -20.83 1.85 0.59
CA GLY A 47 -19.54 1.18 0.53
C GLY A 47 -19.65 -0.28 0.95
N ASN A 48 -18.51 -0.95 1.01
CA ASN A 48 -18.46 -2.41 1.08
C ASN A 48 -18.34 -2.94 2.52
N ARG A 49 -18.31 -2.04 3.52
CA ARG A 49 -18.31 -2.37 4.96
C ARG A 49 -17.13 -3.21 5.44
N ASN A 50 -16.01 -3.21 4.72
CA ASN A 50 -14.80 -3.88 5.17
C ASN A 50 -13.97 -2.95 6.06
N SER A 51 -13.99 -3.17 7.37
CA SER A 51 -13.09 -2.47 8.29
C SER A 51 -11.64 -2.87 8.04
N PHE A 52 -10.69 -2.00 8.36
CA PHE A 52 -9.26 -2.28 8.29
C PHE A 52 -8.83 -3.42 9.21
N SER A 53 -9.52 -3.62 10.34
CA SER A 53 -9.27 -4.74 11.26
C SER A 53 -9.51 -6.11 10.59
N LEU A 54 -10.65 -6.27 9.91
CA LEU A 54 -10.97 -7.50 9.16
C LEU A 54 -10.07 -7.70 7.94
N MET A 55 -9.86 -6.65 7.13
CA MET A 55 -8.98 -6.76 5.96
C MET A 55 -7.56 -7.14 6.39
N SER A 56 -7.04 -6.52 7.45
CA SER A 56 -5.71 -6.85 7.97
C SER A 56 -5.62 -8.27 8.53
N ALA A 57 -6.64 -8.74 9.24
CA ALA A 57 -6.67 -10.12 9.74
C ALA A 57 -6.77 -11.14 8.59
N HIS A 58 -7.52 -10.83 7.54
CA HIS A 58 -7.57 -11.64 6.32
C HIS A 58 -6.19 -11.73 5.66
N VAL A 59 -5.54 -10.58 5.46
CA VAL A 59 -4.19 -10.51 4.87
C VAL A 59 -3.18 -11.31 5.71
N ALA A 60 -3.20 -11.16 7.04
CA ALA A 60 -2.34 -11.92 7.94
C ALA A 60 -2.58 -13.43 7.80
N ALA A 61 -3.83 -13.89 7.83
CA ALA A 61 -4.16 -15.31 7.68
C ALA A 61 -3.65 -15.90 6.34
N GLN A 62 -3.56 -15.09 5.28
CA GLN A 62 -3.12 -15.52 3.95
C GLN A 62 -1.60 -15.46 3.75
N LEU A 63 -0.89 -14.53 4.40
CA LEU A 63 0.53 -14.30 4.16
C LEU A 63 1.43 -14.71 5.33
N CYS A 64 1.06 -14.36 6.56
CA CYS A 64 1.83 -14.66 7.76
C CYS A 64 0.87 -14.67 8.95
N PRO A 65 0.41 -15.86 9.39
CA PRO A 65 -0.58 -15.97 10.46
C PRO A 65 0.01 -15.61 11.83
N ASP A 66 1.33 -15.49 11.96
CA ASP A 66 2.05 -15.26 13.21
C ASP A 66 3.17 -14.20 13.06
N PRO A 67 2.85 -12.97 12.60
CA PRO A 67 3.86 -11.93 12.42
C PRO A 67 4.40 -11.46 13.78
N ASP A 68 5.62 -10.92 13.80
CA ASP A 68 6.17 -10.28 15.02
C ASP A 68 5.75 -8.79 15.07
N VAL A 69 5.56 -8.19 13.90
CA VAL A 69 5.14 -6.79 13.72
C VAL A 69 4.07 -6.72 12.63
N VAL A 70 3.02 -5.94 12.87
CA VAL A 70 2.03 -5.55 11.87
C VAL A 70 1.97 -4.03 11.74
N LEU A 71 2.26 -3.52 10.54
CA LEU A 71 2.08 -2.10 10.21
C LEU A 71 0.85 -1.95 9.32
N VAL A 72 -0.16 -1.21 9.78
CA VAL A 72 -1.38 -0.95 9.01
C VAL A 72 -1.31 0.47 8.42
N GLY A 73 -1.07 0.56 7.12
CA GLY A 73 -0.99 1.81 6.38
C GLY A 73 -2.30 2.17 5.68
N HIS A 74 -2.77 3.41 5.80
CA HIS A 74 -3.96 3.88 5.09
C HIS A 74 -3.90 5.38 4.79
N ALA A 75 -4.42 5.78 3.63
CA ALA A 75 -4.50 7.19 3.23
C ALA A 75 -5.78 7.86 3.74
N ALA A 76 -6.90 7.14 3.71
CA ALA A 76 -8.17 7.55 4.30
C ALA A 76 -8.44 6.74 5.57
N HIS A 77 -9.23 7.30 6.49
CA HIS A 77 -9.50 6.66 7.78
C HIS A 77 -10.41 5.44 7.67
N ASP A 78 -10.38 4.58 8.69
CA ASP A 78 -11.37 3.51 8.81
C ASP A 78 -12.73 4.11 9.19
N CYS A 79 -13.77 3.87 8.38
CA CYS A 79 -15.12 4.29 8.74
C CYS A 79 -15.77 3.37 9.78
N ASP A 80 -15.23 2.18 10.04
CA ASP A 80 -15.69 1.36 11.15
C ASP A 80 -15.00 1.75 12.47
N LEU A 81 -15.76 2.43 13.33
CA LEU A 81 -15.31 2.88 14.65
C LEU A 81 -15.61 1.87 15.77
N SER A 82 -16.20 0.71 15.47
CA SER A 82 -16.59 -0.27 16.49
C SER A 82 -15.40 -1.00 17.10
N THR A 83 -14.28 -1.04 16.36
CA THR A 83 -13.16 -1.92 16.67
C THR A 83 -11.84 -1.18 16.50
N SER A 84 -11.00 -1.17 17.54
CA SER A 84 -9.59 -0.76 17.39
C SER A 84 -8.84 -1.80 16.57
N VAL A 85 -8.29 -1.40 15.42
CA VAL A 85 -7.51 -2.28 14.54
C VAL A 85 -6.36 -2.94 15.29
N ALA A 86 -5.60 -2.16 16.08
CA ALA A 86 -4.46 -2.68 16.84
C ALA A 86 -4.91 -3.69 17.90
N GLY A 87 -5.89 -3.33 18.74
CA GLY A 87 -6.39 -4.22 19.78
C GLY A 87 -7.00 -5.51 19.22
N TYR A 88 -7.72 -5.42 18.09
CA TYR A 88 -8.28 -6.58 17.40
C TYR A 88 -7.19 -7.52 16.90
N LEU A 89 -6.17 -7.00 16.21
CA LEU A 89 -5.09 -7.81 15.67
C LEU A 89 -4.23 -8.44 16.77
N GLN A 90 -3.94 -7.73 17.86
CA GLN A 90 -3.20 -8.27 19.02
C GLN A 90 -3.94 -9.44 19.68
N GLN A 91 -5.27 -9.37 19.77
CA GLN A 91 -6.07 -10.47 20.32
C GLN A 91 -6.21 -11.64 19.34
N ARG A 92 -6.23 -11.36 18.04
CA ARG A 92 -6.56 -12.34 17.00
C ARG A 92 -5.36 -13.13 16.51
N LEU A 93 -4.18 -12.52 16.51
CA LEU A 93 -2.94 -13.08 16.01
C LEU A 93 -2.12 -13.71 17.17
N PRO A 94 -1.49 -14.88 16.94
CA PRO A 94 -0.59 -15.49 17.90
C PRO A 94 0.69 -14.67 18.05
N GLY A 95 1.40 -14.89 19.16
CA GLY A 95 2.75 -14.34 19.37
C GLY A 95 2.83 -12.92 19.90
N ASP A 96 1.69 -12.28 20.22
CA ASP A 96 1.60 -10.92 20.75
C ASP A 96 2.33 -9.87 19.87
N PRO A 97 1.91 -9.72 18.59
CA PRO A 97 2.60 -8.83 17.67
C PRO A 97 2.57 -7.38 18.12
N LEU A 98 3.64 -6.64 17.81
CA LEU A 98 3.60 -5.18 17.84
C LEU A 98 2.74 -4.70 16.66
N VAL A 99 1.63 -4.01 16.94
CA VAL A 99 0.74 -3.47 15.91
C VAL A 99 0.77 -1.95 15.92
N LEU A 100 1.11 -1.34 14.77
CA LEU A 100 1.16 0.12 14.60
C LEU A 100 0.35 0.53 13.38
N ALA A 101 -0.31 1.68 13.47
CA ALA A 101 -0.93 2.33 12.33
C ALA A 101 0.01 3.38 11.73
N VAL A 102 -0.04 3.55 10.41
CA VAL A 102 0.68 4.57 9.65
C VAL A 102 -0.33 5.28 8.76
N SER A 103 -0.48 6.59 8.90
CA SER A 103 -1.48 7.37 8.17
C SER A 103 -0.96 8.78 7.86
N GLU A 104 -1.82 9.62 7.28
CA GLU A 104 -1.53 11.03 6.99
C GLU A 104 -0.37 11.27 6.01
N GLN A 105 -0.03 10.30 5.15
CA GLN A 105 0.98 10.47 4.09
C GLN A 105 0.38 10.32 2.68
N GLY A 106 -0.94 10.45 2.56
CA GLY A 106 -1.65 10.32 1.28
C GLY A 106 -1.33 9.01 0.56
N ALA A 107 -1.17 9.06 -0.76
CA ALA A 107 -0.81 7.91 -1.58
C ALA A 107 0.54 7.27 -1.16
N THR A 108 1.47 8.07 -0.60
CA THR A 108 2.80 7.61 -0.18
C THR A 108 2.85 6.87 1.17
N THR A 109 1.71 6.66 1.83
CA THR A 109 1.64 6.00 3.15
C THR A 109 2.34 4.65 3.22
N GLY A 110 2.25 3.83 2.15
CA GLY A 110 3.00 2.57 2.11
C GLY A 110 4.52 2.73 2.25
N PHE A 111 5.12 3.79 1.70
CA PHE A 111 6.57 4.02 1.79
C PHE A 111 7.00 4.47 3.18
N ALA A 112 6.15 5.27 3.85
CA ALA A 112 6.36 5.62 5.26
C ALA A 112 6.28 4.37 6.15
N ALA A 113 5.32 3.47 5.89
CA ALA A 113 5.23 2.19 6.58
C ALA A 113 6.49 1.32 6.34
N LEU A 114 7.03 1.28 5.11
CA LEU A 114 8.28 0.58 4.84
C LEU A 114 9.49 1.21 5.55
N THR A 115 9.50 2.52 5.74
CA THR A 115 10.55 3.21 6.50
C THR A 115 10.52 2.76 7.96
N MET A 116 9.34 2.67 8.56
CA MET A 116 9.17 2.11 9.90
C MET A 116 9.52 0.62 9.96
N ALA A 117 9.11 -0.18 8.97
CA ALA A 117 9.47 -1.59 8.87
C ALA A 117 10.98 -1.79 8.89
N ARG A 118 11.72 -0.95 8.13
CA ARG A 118 13.18 -1.00 8.09
C ARG A 118 13.79 -0.64 9.43
N ALA A 119 13.31 0.41 10.08
CA ALA A 119 13.78 0.79 11.42
C ALA A 119 13.55 -0.33 12.44
N LEU A 120 12.38 -0.96 12.44
CA LEU A 120 12.06 -2.08 13.33
C LEU A 120 12.91 -3.31 13.03
N HIS A 121 13.13 -3.65 11.75
CA HIS A 121 14.04 -4.71 11.34
C HIS A 121 15.46 -4.46 11.84
N ASP A 122 15.99 -3.25 11.65
CA ASP A 122 17.36 -2.88 12.02
C ASP A 122 17.57 -2.88 13.54
N THR A 123 16.52 -2.70 14.35
CA THR A 123 16.56 -2.90 15.82
C THR A 123 16.46 -4.35 16.27
N GLY A 124 16.13 -5.28 15.37
CA GLY A 124 15.86 -6.68 15.68
C GLY A 124 14.48 -6.93 16.30
N ALA A 125 13.56 -5.95 16.26
CA ALA A 125 12.25 -6.03 16.89
C ALA A 125 11.26 -6.97 16.18
N GLY A 126 11.53 -7.37 14.94
CA GLY A 126 10.69 -8.32 14.22
C GLY A 126 11.44 -8.99 13.07
N ARG A 127 11.41 -10.33 13.05
CA ARG A 127 11.94 -11.16 11.97
C ARG A 127 10.91 -11.35 10.86
N ARG A 128 9.62 -11.26 11.21
CA ARG A 128 8.48 -11.34 10.29
C ARG A 128 7.66 -10.07 10.44
N ILE A 129 7.84 -9.16 9.49
CA ILE A 129 7.15 -7.86 9.48
C ILE A 129 6.10 -7.91 8.38
N LEU A 130 4.83 -7.80 8.77
CA LEU A 130 3.71 -7.70 7.85
C LEU A 130 3.28 -6.25 7.72
N VAL A 131 3.36 -5.70 6.51
CA VAL A 131 2.78 -4.39 6.19
C VAL A 131 1.47 -4.64 5.46
N VAL A 132 0.37 -4.10 5.99
CA VAL A 132 -0.95 -4.14 5.36
C VAL A 132 -1.33 -2.73 4.96
N LEU A 133 -1.59 -2.52 3.68
CA LEU A 133 -2.10 -1.26 3.16
C LEU A 133 -3.58 -1.43 2.84
N ALA A 134 -4.42 -0.49 3.25
CA ALA A 134 -5.86 -0.61 3.12
C ALA A 134 -6.49 0.66 2.55
N ASP A 135 -7.36 0.47 1.57
CA ASP A 135 -8.29 1.48 1.05
C ASP A 135 -9.71 0.94 1.17
N GLN A 136 -10.63 1.76 1.65
CA GLN A 136 -12.06 1.46 1.60
C GLN A 136 -12.80 2.56 0.86
N ALA A 137 -13.96 2.22 0.31
CA ALA A 137 -14.84 3.17 -0.36
C ALA A 137 -16.10 3.52 0.45
N THR A 138 -16.16 3.04 1.71
CA THR A 138 -17.22 3.38 2.66
C THR A 138 -16.88 4.73 3.31
N PHE A 139 -17.68 5.77 3.01
CA PHE A 139 -17.56 7.11 3.62
C PHE A 139 -18.96 7.67 3.90
N THR A 140 -19.09 8.49 4.94
CA THR A 140 -20.34 9.18 5.33
C THR A 140 -20.39 10.64 4.89
N TYR A 141 -19.46 11.06 4.05
CA TYR A 141 -19.30 12.43 3.58
C TYR A 141 -18.84 12.45 2.13
N ASP A 142 -19.12 13.55 1.45
CA ASP A 142 -18.67 13.78 0.08
C ASP A 142 -17.36 14.57 0.09
N ASP A 143 -16.29 13.93 -0.40
CA ASP A 143 -15.02 14.58 -0.67
C ASP A 143 -14.69 14.43 -2.17
N PRO A 144 -14.54 15.54 -2.93
CA PRO A 144 -14.14 15.49 -4.33
C PRO A 144 -12.87 14.68 -4.59
N ARG A 145 -11.94 14.62 -3.63
CA ARG A 145 -10.70 13.83 -3.73
C ARG A 145 -10.96 12.33 -3.75
N LEU A 146 -12.08 11.89 -3.17
CA LEU A 146 -12.50 10.49 -3.10
C LEU A 146 -13.44 10.10 -4.25
N SER A 147 -13.82 11.04 -5.11
CA SER A 147 -14.80 10.82 -6.19
C SER A 147 -14.35 9.82 -7.25
N GLY A 148 -13.04 9.61 -7.39
CA GLY A 148 -12.45 8.66 -8.35
C GLY A 148 -12.38 7.21 -7.86
N LEU A 149 -12.69 6.94 -6.59
CA LEU A 149 -12.49 5.61 -6.00
C LEU A 149 -13.50 4.56 -6.51
N ASP A 150 -13.06 3.30 -6.62
CA ASP A 150 -13.97 2.19 -6.90
C ASP A 150 -14.92 1.98 -5.73
N ARG A 151 -16.17 2.45 -5.87
CA ARG A 151 -17.18 2.32 -4.81
C ARG A 151 -17.73 0.90 -4.64
N ARG A 152 -17.35 -0.04 -5.51
CA ARG A 152 -17.85 -1.42 -5.47
C ARG A 152 -16.94 -2.38 -4.72
N ARG A 153 -15.70 -1.97 -4.45
CA ARG A 153 -14.70 -2.82 -3.79
C ARG A 153 -13.83 -2.03 -2.83
N ASP A 154 -13.52 -2.67 -1.70
CA ASP A 154 -12.43 -2.24 -0.83
C ASP A 154 -11.17 -3.04 -1.21
N HIS A 155 -9.99 -2.52 -0.86
CA HIS A 155 -8.73 -3.09 -1.28
C HIS A 155 -7.75 -3.17 -0.12
N ALA A 156 -7.04 -4.29 -0.03
CA ALA A 156 -5.84 -4.39 0.79
C ALA A 156 -4.67 -4.95 0.00
N VAL A 157 -3.45 -4.51 0.35
CA VAL A 157 -2.21 -5.11 -0.14
C VAL A 157 -1.36 -5.50 1.06
N GLY A 158 -0.99 -6.77 1.12
CA GLY A 158 -0.06 -7.28 2.12
C GLY A 158 1.36 -7.38 1.56
N LEU A 159 2.35 -6.89 2.30
CA LEU A 159 3.77 -7.08 2.05
C LEU A 159 4.38 -7.79 3.27
N LEU A 160 4.88 -9.00 3.07
CA LEU A 160 5.58 -9.76 4.10
C LEU A 160 7.09 -9.66 3.89
N PHE A 161 7.79 -9.23 4.93
CA PHE A 161 9.25 -9.21 4.98
C PHE A 161 9.77 -10.23 5.99
N THR A 162 10.72 -11.06 5.58
CA THR A 162 11.42 -12.01 6.46
C THR A 162 12.93 -11.98 6.21
N ASP A 163 13.73 -12.48 7.16
CA ASP A 163 15.20 -12.53 7.02
C ASP A 163 15.67 -13.37 5.81
N ASP A 164 14.86 -14.36 5.42
CA ASP A 164 15.07 -15.29 4.31
C ASP A 164 14.31 -14.91 3.03
N GLY A 165 13.68 -13.72 2.99
CA GLY A 165 12.98 -13.22 1.81
C GLY A 165 13.87 -13.21 0.55
N GLY A 166 13.29 -13.63 -0.57
CA GLY A 166 14.02 -13.78 -1.83
C GLY A 166 14.34 -12.45 -2.53
N THR A 167 13.59 -11.39 -2.23
CA THR A 167 13.63 -10.13 -2.99
C THR A 167 14.15 -9.00 -2.11
N PRO A 168 15.46 -8.69 -2.09
CA PRO A 168 16.01 -7.63 -1.26
C PRO A 168 15.51 -6.24 -1.70
N VAL A 169 15.26 -5.38 -0.70
CA VAL A 169 15.04 -3.95 -0.89
C VAL A 169 16.39 -3.26 -1.01
N THR A 170 16.75 -2.81 -2.22
CA THR A 170 18.04 -2.15 -2.50
C THR A 170 18.00 -0.66 -2.19
N GLU A 171 16.87 -0.02 -2.46
CA GLU A 171 16.65 1.39 -2.16
C GLU A 171 15.24 1.62 -1.59
N LEU A 172 15.16 2.50 -0.59
CA LEU A 172 13.91 3.07 -0.11
C LEU A 172 14.17 4.55 0.19
N ARG A 173 13.45 5.44 -0.49
CA ARG A 173 13.64 6.88 -0.39
C ARG A 173 12.30 7.59 -0.33
N VAL A 174 12.22 8.63 0.50
CA VAL A 174 11.11 9.59 0.52
C VAL A 174 11.73 10.98 0.36
N LEU A 175 11.42 11.65 -0.74
CA LEU A 175 11.81 13.03 -1.00
C LEU A 175 10.64 13.94 -0.68
N ALA A 176 10.88 14.90 0.21
CA ALA A 176 9.90 15.94 0.55
C ALA A 176 10.12 17.20 -0.27
N GLN A 177 9.10 18.09 -0.25
CA GLN A 177 9.14 19.40 -0.92
C GLN A 177 9.35 19.29 -2.43
N VAL A 178 8.84 18.21 -3.04
CA VAL A 178 8.80 18.04 -4.50
C VAL A 178 7.52 18.67 -5.00
N ASP A 179 7.64 19.81 -5.66
CA ASP A 179 6.55 20.47 -6.37
C ASP A 179 6.47 19.99 -7.84
N ARG A 180 5.46 20.43 -8.57
CA ARG A 180 5.29 20.08 -10.00
C ARG A 180 6.42 20.60 -10.90
N GLN A 181 7.16 21.62 -10.50
CA GLN A 181 8.28 22.16 -11.29
C GLN A 181 9.55 21.32 -11.13
N SER A 182 9.79 20.80 -9.92
CA SER A 182 10.92 19.94 -9.57
C SER A 182 10.66 18.46 -9.82
N LEU A 183 9.39 18.04 -9.95
CA LEU A 183 9.00 16.66 -10.21
C LEU A 183 9.78 16.00 -11.36
N PRO A 184 9.98 16.61 -12.55
CA PRO A 184 10.66 15.93 -13.65
C PRO A 184 12.09 15.50 -13.31
N SER A 185 12.86 16.36 -12.63
CA SER A 185 14.24 16.03 -12.25
C SER A 185 14.30 15.03 -11.10
N ALA A 186 13.40 15.16 -10.12
CA ALA A 186 13.29 14.22 -9.01
C ALA A 186 12.86 12.82 -9.49
N LEU A 187 11.90 12.74 -10.42
CA LEU A 187 11.43 11.49 -10.99
C LEU A 187 12.50 10.82 -11.88
N ALA A 188 13.24 11.60 -12.68
CA ALA A 188 14.37 11.06 -13.44
C ALA A 188 15.45 10.46 -12.53
N ALA A 189 15.73 11.09 -11.38
CA ALA A 189 16.65 10.55 -10.39
C ALA A 189 16.11 9.25 -9.75
N ALA A 190 14.82 9.20 -9.42
CA ALA A 190 14.15 8.01 -8.87
C ALA A 190 14.11 6.84 -9.88
N ALA A 191 13.89 7.13 -11.17
CA ALA A 191 13.85 6.12 -12.23
C ALA A 191 15.22 5.57 -12.63
N LYS A 192 16.31 6.20 -12.18
CA LYS A 192 17.69 5.87 -12.59
C LYS A 192 18.05 4.41 -12.36
N GLU A 193 17.64 3.83 -11.24
CA GLU A 193 17.95 2.44 -10.90
C GLU A 193 17.28 1.47 -11.90
N ALA A 194 16.02 1.70 -12.25
CA ALA A 194 15.34 0.94 -13.30
C ALA A 194 16.04 1.13 -14.65
N VAL A 195 16.28 2.37 -15.08
CA VAL A 195 16.87 2.69 -16.39
C VAL A 195 18.28 2.10 -16.57
N SER A 196 19.05 2.03 -15.50
CA SER A 196 20.44 1.52 -15.55
C SER A 196 20.51 -0.01 -15.52
N ALA A 197 19.42 -0.69 -15.15
CA ALA A 197 19.38 -2.14 -15.04
C ALA A 197 19.03 -2.81 -16.39
N PRO A 198 19.69 -3.92 -16.78
CA PRO A 198 19.40 -4.64 -18.03
C PRO A 198 17.94 -5.07 -18.20
N HIS A 199 17.23 -5.28 -17.08
CA HIS A 199 15.84 -5.71 -17.03
C HIS A 199 15.02 -4.82 -16.08
N GLY A 200 15.21 -3.51 -16.17
CA GLY A 200 14.47 -2.54 -15.35
C GLY A 200 12.98 -2.47 -15.65
N VAL A 201 12.17 -2.35 -14.61
CA VAL A 201 10.74 -2.03 -14.68
C VAL A 201 10.42 -0.91 -13.71
N LEU A 202 9.63 0.07 -14.16
CA LEU A 202 9.09 1.13 -13.31
C LEU A 202 7.61 0.87 -13.06
N VAL A 203 7.20 0.75 -11.79
CA VAL A 203 5.80 0.73 -11.36
C VAL A 203 5.46 2.11 -10.83
N ALA A 204 4.71 2.88 -11.62
CA ALA A 204 4.32 4.25 -11.32
C ALA A 204 2.93 4.30 -10.70
N GLY A 205 2.83 5.02 -9.59
CA GLY A 205 1.58 5.33 -8.91
C GLY A 205 0.66 6.27 -9.69
N ALA A 206 -0.54 6.49 -9.16
CA ALA A 206 -1.59 7.24 -9.85
C ALA A 206 -1.29 8.76 -9.90
N GLY A 207 -0.41 9.27 -9.04
CA GLY A 207 0.00 10.68 -9.04
C GLY A 207 0.90 11.09 -10.21
N LEU A 208 1.35 10.12 -11.01
CA LEU A 208 2.29 10.28 -12.13
C LEU A 208 1.62 9.99 -13.47
N SER A 209 1.67 10.96 -14.38
CA SER A 209 1.11 10.77 -15.73
C SER A 209 2.04 9.93 -16.61
N PRO A 210 1.52 9.31 -17.69
CA PRO A 210 2.36 8.64 -18.70
C PRO A 210 3.43 9.55 -19.32
N ALA A 211 3.16 10.85 -19.42
CA ALA A 211 4.12 11.83 -19.93
C ALA A 211 5.29 12.04 -18.95
N ASP A 212 5.00 12.13 -17.64
CA ASP A 212 6.01 12.27 -16.60
C ASP A 212 6.98 11.07 -16.62
N THR A 213 6.43 9.86 -16.68
CA THR A 213 7.22 8.62 -16.67
C THR A 213 7.97 8.40 -17.98
N ALA A 214 7.39 8.75 -19.13
CA ALA A 214 8.09 8.67 -20.42
C ALA A 214 9.29 9.61 -20.47
N ALA A 215 9.15 10.84 -19.97
CA ALA A 215 10.25 11.80 -19.88
C ALA A 215 11.34 11.32 -18.92
N ALA A 216 10.96 10.81 -17.74
CA ALA A 216 11.91 10.35 -16.73
C ALA A 216 12.70 9.10 -17.14
N THR A 217 12.09 8.21 -17.93
CA THR A 217 12.71 6.94 -18.34
C THR A 217 13.36 7.00 -19.73
N GLY A 218 13.13 8.07 -20.49
CA GLY A 218 13.52 8.15 -21.91
C GLY A 218 12.90 7.04 -22.78
N GLY A 219 11.84 6.38 -22.31
CA GLY A 219 11.25 5.20 -22.95
C GLY A 219 12.14 3.95 -22.94
N GLN A 220 13.18 3.91 -22.10
CA GLN A 220 14.17 2.82 -22.09
C GLN A 220 13.72 1.59 -21.30
N VAL A 221 12.74 1.74 -20.40
CA VAL A 221 12.24 0.66 -19.55
C VAL A 221 10.73 0.52 -19.66
N ALA A 222 10.24 -0.67 -19.35
CA ALA A 222 8.81 -0.91 -19.23
C ALA A 222 8.23 -0.13 -18.04
N VAL A 223 7.09 0.54 -18.26
CA VAL A 223 6.35 1.24 -17.20
C VAL A 223 5.01 0.52 -16.97
N ARG A 224 4.64 0.34 -15.71
CA ARG A 224 3.31 -0.10 -15.26
C ARG A 224 2.68 1.05 -14.51
N HIS A 225 1.51 1.51 -14.95
CA HIS A 225 0.76 2.53 -14.21
C HIS A 225 -0.26 1.86 -13.31
N ALA A 226 -0.27 2.26 -12.06
CA ALA A 226 -1.30 1.89 -11.10
C ALA A 226 -2.66 2.45 -11.51
N ALA A 227 -3.72 1.77 -11.08
CA ALA A 227 -5.08 2.26 -11.27
C ALA A 227 -5.33 3.52 -10.43
N ALA A 228 -6.03 4.50 -11.00
CA ALA A 228 -6.38 5.75 -10.31
C ALA A 228 -7.66 5.65 -9.47
N ASP A 229 -8.24 4.46 -9.35
CA ASP A 229 -9.48 4.17 -8.61
C ASP A 229 -9.23 3.76 -7.14
N ARG A 230 -8.01 3.97 -6.66
CA ARG A 230 -7.51 3.59 -5.33
C ARG A 230 -6.66 4.71 -4.77
N LEU A 231 -6.46 4.69 -3.45
CA LEU A 231 -5.56 5.62 -2.76
C LEU A 231 -4.21 4.93 -2.55
N THR A 232 -3.88 4.56 -1.32
CA THR A 232 -2.54 4.07 -1.01
C THR A 232 -2.27 2.71 -1.62
N THR A 233 -3.28 1.86 -1.83
CA THR A 233 -3.10 0.49 -2.35
C THR A 233 -2.77 0.41 -3.85
N ALA A 234 -2.91 1.51 -4.60
CA ALA A 234 -2.78 1.55 -6.05
C ALA A 234 -1.43 1.03 -6.55
N VAL A 235 -0.33 1.70 -6.19
CA VAL A 235 1.03 1.35 -6.64
C VAL A 235 1.45 -0.03 -6.16
N TRP A 236 0.99 -0.44 -4.98
CA TRP A 236 1.33 -1.75 -4.41
C TRP A 236 0.56 -2.89 -5.05
N SER A 237 -0.67 -2.64 -5.50
CA SER A 237 -1.42 -3.62 -6.30
C SER A 237 -0.71 -3.86 -7.63
N ALA A 238 -0.31 -2.79 -8.31
CA ALA A 238 0.46 -2.89 -9.56
C ALA A 238 1.83 -3.58 -9.34
N LEU A 239 2.48 -3.33 -8.21
CA LEU A 239 3.70 -4.03 -7.82
C LEU A 239 3.43 -5.52 -7.59
N ALA A 240 2.33 -5.87 -6.91
CA ALA A 240 1.95 -7.25 -6.68
C ALA A 240 1.73 -8.00 -8.00
N ASP A 241 1.02 -7.38 -8.95
CA ASP A 241 0.79 -7.94 -10.28
C ASP A 241 2.09 -8.12 -11.06
N GLU A 242 2.98 -7.12 -11.00
CA GLU A 242 4.29 -7.20 -11.67
C GLU A 242 5.16 -8.31 -11.07
N LEU A 243 5.13 -8.51 -9.74
CA LEU A 243 5.91 -9.55 -9.06
C LEU A 243 5.27 -10.95 -9.12
N ALA A 244 3.98 -11.06 -9.43
CA ALA A 244 3.32 -12.35 -9.63
C ALA A 244 3.77 -13.05 -10.93
N ALA A 245 4.25 -12.29 -11.92
CA ALA A 245 4.83 -12.85 -13.14
C ALA A 245 6.20 -13.50 -12.86
N PRO A 246 6.40 -14.80 -13.18
CA PRO A 246 7.69 -15.45 -13.02
C PRO A 246 8.79 -14.73 -13.80
N ALA A 247 9.87 -14.36 -13.12
CA ALA A 247 11.03 -13.75 -13.77
C ALA A 247 11.91 -14.83 -14.41
N THR A 248 12.30 -14.67 -15.67
CA THR A 248 13.24 -15.58 -16.36
C THR A 248 14.70 -15.22 -16.12
N CYS A 249 14.95 -14.03 -15.59
CA CYS A 249 16.25 -13.46 -15.30
C CYS A 249 16.12 -12.56 -14.05
N GLU A 250 17.26 -12.20 -13.45
CA GLU A 250 17.27 -11.17 -12.41
C GLU A 250 16.83 -9.83 -13.00
N ARG A 251 15.98 -9.10 -12.27
CA ARG A 251 15.43 -7.82 -12.72
C ARG A 251 15.31 -6.82 -11.59
N THR A 252 15.36 -5.54 -11.95
CA THR A 252 15.17 -4.44 -11.01
C THR A 252 13.78 -3.88 -11.19
N VAL A 253 12.98 -3.88 -10.12
CA VAL A 253 11.64 -3.29 -10.11
C VAL A 253 11.67 -2.09 -9.19
N VAL A 254 11.32 -0.92 -9.72
CA VAL A 254 11.25 0.33 -8.97
C VAL A 254 9.78 0.77 -8.87
N ALA A 255 9.23 0.77 -7.67
CA ALA A 255 7.94 1.39 -7.40
C ALA A 255 8.12 2.86 -7.02
N VAL A 256 7.34 3.75 -7.63
CA VAL A 256 7.40 5.19 -7.39
C VAL A 256 5.99 5.77 -7.25
N GLU A 257 5.79 6.64 -6.27
CA GLU A 257 4.52 7.34 -6.05
C GLU A 257 4.78 8.81 -5.75
N TYR A 258 3.91 9.68 -6.28
CA TYR A 258 3.95 11.11 -6.05
C TYR A 258 2.65 11.59 -5.41
N GLU A 259 2.75 12.16 -4.22
CA GLU A 259 1.64 12.78 -3.51
C GLU A 259 1.72 14.31 -3.71
N PRO A 260 0.97 14.89 -4.67
CA PRO A 260 1.08 16.31 -5.00
C PRO A 260 0.67 17.24 -3.86
N ASP A 261 -0.30 16.84 -3.02
CA ASP A 261 -0.83 17.71 -1.97
C ASP A 261 0.15 17.85 -0.79
N LEU A 262 0.97 16.84 -0.56
CA LEU A 262 2.03 16.85 0.47
C LEU A 262 3.43 17.16 -0.10
N GLY A 263 3.57 17.14 -1.43
CA GLY A 263 4.85 17.34 -2.11
C GLY A 263 5.85 16.21 -1.84
N TYR A 264 5.37 14.97 -1.77
CA TYR A 264 6.21 13.79 -1.53
C TYR A 264 6.41 12.97 -2.80
N LEU A 265 7.67 12.66 -3.12
CA LEU A 265 8.03 11.64 -4.11
C LEU A 265 8.72 10.49 -3.39
N SER A 266 8.08 9.33 -3.38
CA SER A 266 8.60 8.14 -2.70
C SER A 266 8.99 7.06 -3.69
N THR A 267 10.04 6.31 -3.36
CA THR A 267 10.63 5.32 -4.25
C THR A 267 11.07 4.09 -3.46
N LEU A 268 10.82 2.91 -4.02
CA LEU A 268 11.27 1.61 -3.54
C LEU A 268 11.90 0.86 -4.70
N ALA A 269 13.11 0.37 -4.55
CA ALA A 269 13.75 -0.50 -5.51
C ALA A 269 13.96 -1.90 -4.95
N LEU A 270 13.68 -2.90 -5.80
CA LEU A 270 13.76 -4.31 -5.50
C LEU A 270 14.64 -5.02 -6.53
N THR A 271 15.51 -5.91 -6.08
CA THR A 271 16.14 -6.92 -6.95
C THR A 271 15.32 -8.19 -6.90
N VAL A 272 14.68 -8.54 -8.01
CA VAL A 272 13.83 -9.74 -8.13
C VAL A 272 14.67 -10.84 -8.76
N PRO A 273 14.94 -11.95 -8.05
CA PRO A 273 15.68 -13.07 -8.60
C PRO A 273 14.88 -13.78 -9.69
N PRO A 274 15.54 -14.51 -10.61
CA PRO A 274 14.83 -15.41 -11.51
C PRO A 274 14.05 -16.45 -10.71
N ALA A 275 12.90 -16.86 -11.25
CA ALA A 275 12.15 -17.97 -10.69
C ALA A 275 13.04 -19.22 -10.66
N PRO A 276 12.98 -20.05 -9.60
CA PRO A 276 13.72 -21.28 -9.56
C PRO A 276 13.33 -22.13 -10.78
N THR A 277 14.32 -22.54 -11.57
CA THR A 277 14.09 -23.47 -12.67
C THR A 277 13.56 -24.77 -12.07
N SER A 278 12.30 -25.10 -12.34
CA SER A 278 11.75 -26.43 -12.03
C SER A 278 12.58 -27.48 -12.76
N GLY A 279 13.60 -28.03 -12.11
CA GLY A 279 14.61 -28.86 -12.75
C GLY A 279 15.37 -29.78 -11.78
N ALA A 280 15.05 -31.07 -11.93
CA ALA A 280 15.69 -32.26 -11.37
C ALA A 280 15.46 -32.54 -9.87
N VAL A 281 14.35 -33.22 -9.59
CA VAL A 281 14.37 -34.31 -8.59
C VAL A 281 15.57 -35.18 -8.96
N ARG A 282 16.60 -35.18 -8.11
CA ARG A 282 17.64 -36.19 -8.15
C ARG A 282 17.05 -37.42 -7.47
N ASP A 283 16.72 -38.43 -8.27
CA ASP A 283 16.63 -39.81 -7.80
C ASP A 283 17.99 -40.29 -7.25
#